data_AF-A0A7S4HUJ7-F1
#
_entry.id   AF-A0A7S4HUJ7-F1
#
_cell.length_a   1.000
_cell.length_b   1.000
_cell.length_c   1.000
_cell.angle_alpha   90.00
_cell.angle_beta   90.00
_cell.angle_gamma   90.00
#
_symmetry.space_group_name_H-M   'P 1'
#
loop_
_entity.id
_entity.type
_entity.pdbx_description
1 polymer ?
#
loop_
_entity_poly.entity_id
_entity_poly.type
_entity_poly.pdbx_seq_one_letter_code
_entity_poly.pdbx_strand_id
1 'polypeptide(L)'
;LKVLDDVLAFKAVIPFVKYTGGIGRKGMAKQCNAPGDKGRWPVKAVGVYKSLLQNAIANAETKGLDTDKLVISHAQCNRAPPGRRRTYRAHGRIGKYASQPAHIELIL
;
A
#
# COMPACT_ATOMS: atom_id res chain seq x y z
N LEU A 1 7.03 12.20 2.70
CA LEU A 1 5.76 12.28 1.92
C LEU A 1 5.97 12.32 0.39
N LYS A 2 6.94 13.10 -0.11
CA LYS A 2 7.27 13.26 -1.55
C LYS A 2 7.14 12.00 -2.42
N VAL A 3 7.72 10.88 -2.00
CA VAL A 3 7.66 9.60 -2.76
C VAL A 3 6.21 9.16 -3.03
N LEU A 4 5.31 9.30 -2.07
CA LEU A 4 3.91 8.89 -2.23
C LEU A 4 3.17 9.81 -3.21
N ASP A 5 3.49 11.11 -3.22
CA ASP A 5 2.94 12.08 -4.17
C ASP A 5 3.44 11.81 -5.60
N ASP A 6 4.72 11.50 -5.75
CA ASP A 6 5.31 11.12 -7.03
C ASP A 6 4.71 9.83 -7.58
N VAL A 7 4.36 8.86 -6.70
CA VAL A 7 3.66 7.63 -7.09
C VAL A 7 2.22 7.93 -7.54
N LEU A 8 1.50 8.83 -6.87
CA LEU A 8 0.16 9.26 -7.29
C LEU A 8 0.20 10.02 -8.63
N ALA A 9 1.29 10.75 -8.89
CA ALA A 9 1.55 11.41 -10.16
C ALA A 9 2.20 10.49 -11.22
N PHE A 10 2.35 9.19 -10.95
CA PHE A 10 2.97 8.19 -11.83
C PHE A 10 4.44 8.46 -12.22
N LYS A 11 5.14 9.30 -11.46
CA LYS A 11 6.55 9.66 -11.65
C LYS A 11 7.53 8.72 -10.94
N ALA A 12 7.07 8.10 -9.85
CA ALA A 12 7.81 7.08 -9.11
C ALA A 12 6.98 5.79 -9.00
N VAL A 13 7.60 4.66 -8.69
CA VAL A 13 6.92 3.35 -8.63
C VAL A 13 7.10 2.68 -7.27
N ILE A 14 6.09 1.93 -6.82
CA ILE A 14 6.22 1.07 -5.64
C ILE A 14 6.70 -0.31 -6.09
N PRO A 15 7.83 -0.82 -5.56
CA PRO A 15 8.30 -2.17 -5.86
C PRO A 15 7.39 -3.23 -5.24
N PHE A 16 7.10 -4.29 -5.99
CA PHE A 16 6.33 -5.43 -5.49
C PHE A 16 7.28 -6.58 -5.20
N VAL A 17 7.43 -6.93 -3.92
CA VAL A 17 8.44 -7.92 -3.46
C VAL A 17 7.86 -9.30 -3.17
N LYS A 18 6.75 -9.39 -2.44
CA LYS A 18 6.17 -10.66 -1.97
C LYS A 18 5.08 -11.20 -2.90
N TYR A 19 4.09 -10.35 -3.24
CA TYR A 19 2.93 -10.75 -4.04
C TYR A 19 3.13 -10.39 -5.51
N THR A 20 3.83 -11.25 -6.27
CA THR A 20 4.31 -10.92 -7.62
C THR A 20 3.78 -11.82 -8.75
N GLY A 21 2.70 -12.56 -8.49
CA GLY A 21 2.08 -13.46 -9.46
C GLY A 21 1.42 -12.71 -10.62
N GLY A 22 1.83 -12.99 -11.86
CA GLY A 22 1.21 -12.47 -13.08
C GLY A 22 1.34 -10.95 -13.33
N ILE A 23 2.12 -10.22 -12.54
CA ILE A 23 2.30 -8.77 -12.74
C ILE A 23 3.36 -8.50 -13.81
N GLY A 24 3.02 -7.65 -14.78
CA GLY A 24 3.97 -7.16 -15.79
C GLY A 24 5.10 -6.29 -15.21
N ARG A 25 6.20 -6.15 -15.96
CA ARG A 25 7.40 -5.40 -15.57
C ARG A 25 7.31 -3.91 -15.96
N LYS A 26 8.11 -3.04 -15.33
CA LYS A 26 8.17 -1.60 -15.60
C LYS A 26 9.61 -1.09 -15.53
N GLY A 27 10.03 -0.29 -16.52
CA GLY A 27 11.40 0.28 -16.56
C GLY A 27 11.75 1.14 -15.33
N MET A 28 10.78 1.90 -14.80
CA MET A 28 10.94 2.68 -13.56
C MET A 28 11.29 1.84 -12.34
N ALA A 29 10.93 0.55 -12.32
CA ALA A 29 11.24 -0.33 -11.19
C ALA A 29 12.74 -0.60 -11.03
N LYS A 30 13.54 -0.29 -12.06
CA LYS A 30 15.01 -0.31 -12.00
C LYS A 30 15.55 0.78 -11.06
N GLN A 31 14.87 1.92 -10.94
CA GLN A 31 15.30 3.02 -10.06
C GLN A 31 15.33 2.61 -8.59
N CYS A 32 14.47 1.67 -8.21
CA CYS A 32 14.39 1.13 -6.85
C CYS A 32 14.92 -0.31 -6.74
N ASN A 33 15.71 -0.77 -7.74
CA ASN A 33 16.26 -2.14 -7.80
C ASN A 33 15.21 -3.23 -7.48
N ALA A 34 14.00 -3.08 -8.00
CA ALA A 34 12.91 -4.01 -7.69
C ALA A 34 13.19 -5.41 -8.27
N PRO A 35 12.96 -6.50 -7.51
CA PRO A 35 13.14 -7.86 -8.02
C PRO A 35 12.36 -8.12 -9.31
N GLY A 36 13.08 -8.40 -10.40
CA GLY A 36 12.50 -8.70 -11.71
C GLY A 36 11.83 -7.50 -12.40
N ASP A 37 12.24 -6.27 -12.07
CA ASP A 37 11.67 -5.02 -12.59
C ASP A 37 10.16 -4.92 -12.36
N LYS A 38 9.67 -5.51 -11.26
CA LYS A 38 8.24 -5.57 -10.93
C LYS A 38 7.85 -4.43 -9.99
N GLY A 39 6.99 -3.54 -10.49
CA GLY A 39 6.42 -2.44 -9.71
C GLY A 39 5.09 -1.95 -10.27
N ARG A 40 4.32 -1.28 -9.41
CA ARG A 40 3.00 -0.70 -9.74
C ARG A 40 2.75 0.60 -8.99
N TRP A 41 1.63 1.25 -9.35
CA TRP A 41 1.06 2.41 -8.67
C TRP A 41 -0.24 2.01 -7.97
N PRO A 42 -0.19 1.44 -6.75
CA PRO A 42 -1.38 1.05 -6.03
C PRO A 42 -2.08 2.30 -5.44
N VAL A 43 -2.73 3.10 -6.29
CA VAL A 43 -3.30 4.43 -5.99
C VAL A 43 -4.11 4.44 -4.70
N LYS A 44 -5.05 3.48 -4.54
CA LYS A 44 -5.88 3.39 -3.33
C LYS A 44 -5.06 3.14 -2.07
N ALA A 45 -4.10 2.21 -2.13
CA ALA A 45 -3.28 1.87 -0.96
C ALA A 45 -2.36 3.03 -0.58
N VAL A 46 -1.77 3.69 -1.57
CA VAL A 46 -0.90 4.87 -1.38
C VAL A 46 -1.68 6.02 -0.74
N GLY A 47 -2.91 6.27 -1.19
CA GLY A 47 -3.78 7.29 -0.58
C GLY A 47 -4.07 7.02 0.89
N VAL A 48 -4.43 5.79 1.24
CA VAL A 48 -4.68 5.39 2.64
C VAL A 48 -3.41 5.51 3.48
N TYR A 49 -2.28 5.02 2.98
CA TYR A 49 -1.00 5.07 3.69
C TYR A 49 -0.51 6.51 3.91
N LYS A 50 -0.68 7.38 2.91
CA LYS A 50 -0.38 8.82 3.03
C LYS A 50 -1.22 9.48 4.12
N SER A 51 -2.52 9.20 4.16
CA SER A 51 -3.41 9.73 5.20
C SER A 51 -3.01 9.28 6.61
N LEU A 52 -2.58 8.03 6.78
CA LEU A 52 -2.10 7.53 8.07
C LEU A 52 -0.79 8.21 8.49
N LEU A 53 0.16 8.42 7.58
CA LEU A 53 1.39 9.16 7.87
C LEU A 53 1.12 10.62 8.27
N GLN A 54 0.19 11.30 7.58
CA GLN A 54 -0.20 12.66 7.94
C GLN A 54 -0.79 12.72 9.35
N ASN A 55 -1.62 11.73 9.72
CA ASN A 55 -2.15 11.63 11.07
C ASN A 55 -1.03 11.41 12.12
N ALA A 56 -0.07 10.53 11.83
CA ALA A 56 1.04 10.27 12.74
C ALA A 56 1.96 11.48 12.92
N ILE A 57 2.20 12.27 11.87
CA ILE A 57 2.94 13.55 11.96
C ILE A 57 2.16 14.55 12.83
N ALA A 58 0.85 14.71 12.61
CA ALA A 58 0.02 15.60 13.42
C ALA A 58 0.02 15.20 14.92
N ASN A 59 0.05 13.89 15.20
CA ASN A 59 0.18 13.40 16.57
C ASN A 59 1.55 13.72 17.18
N ALA A 60 2.62 13.69 16.38
CA ALA A 60 3.96 14.05 16.83
C ALA A 60 4.09 15.55 17.11
N GLU A 61 3.53 16.41 16.23
CA GLU A 61 3.43 17.86 16.44
C GLU A 61 2.70 18.18 17.75
N THR A 62 1.56 17.52 17.98
CA THR A 62 0.78 17.70 19.22
C THR A 62 1.57 17.29 20.47
N LYS A 63 2.49 16.33 20.34
CA LYS A 63 3.39 15.88 21.41
C LYS A 63 4.65 16.75 21.57
N GLY A 64 4.83 17.78 20.73
CA GLY A 64 6.01 18.65 20.75
C GLY A 64 7.30 17.97 20.24
N LEU A 65 7.16 16.91 19.42
CA LEU A 65 8.30 16.26 18.79
C LEU A 65 8.75 17.05 17.55
N ASP A 66 10.04 17.00 17.26
CA ASP A 66 10.63 17.62 16.06
C ASP A 66 10.27 16.80 14.81
N THR A 67 9.40 17.37 13.96
CA THR A 67 8.88 16.71 12.76
C THR A 67 9.93 16.36 11.72
N ASP A 68 11.03 17.12 11.68
CA ASP A 68 12.08 16.94 10.67
C ASP A 68 12.98 15.75 10.98
N LYS A 69 13.00 15.31 12.25
CA LYS A 69 13.79 14.17 12.72
C LYS A 69 13.00 12.87 12.82
N LEU A 70 11.71 12.87 12.48
CA LEU A 70 10.87 11.67 12.53
C LEU A 70 11.29 10.65 11.48
N VAL A 71 11.36 9.39 11.86
CA VAL A 71 11.76 8.29 10.97
C VAL A 71 10.84 7.11 11.20
N ILE A 72 10.33 6.53 10.12
CA ILE A 72 9.48 5.33 10.20
C ILE A 72 10.30 4.19 10.83
N SER A 73 10.03 3.88 12.08
CA SER A 73 10.73 2.84 12.85
C SER A 73 10.07 1.47 12.72
N HIS A 74 8.74 1.45 12.63
CA HIS A 74 7.94 0.25 12.42
C HIS A 74 6.83 0.49 11.41
N ALA A 75 6.60 -0.49 10.55
CA ALA A 75 5.47 -0.53 9.64
C ALA A 75 5.03 -1.98 9.45
N GLN A 76 3.77 -2.27 9.75
CA GLN A 76 3.22 -3.61 9.62
C GLN A 76 1.82 -3.57 8.99
N CYS A 77 1.52 -4.62 8.23
CA CYS A 77 0.25 -4.80 7.56
C CYS A 77 -0.24 -6.24 7.72
N ASN A 78 -1.42 -6.40 8.34
CA ASN A 78 -2.04 -7.68 8.66
C ASN A 78 -3.34 -7.87 7.89
N ARG A 79 -3.74 -9.13 7.66
CA ARG A 79 -4.99 -9.45 6.97
C ARG A 79 -6.18 -9.23 7.91
N ALA A 80 -7.15 -8.42 7.50
CA ALA A 80 -8.38 -8.21 8.24
C ALA A 80 -9.48 -9.22 7.80
N PRO A 81 -10.52 -9.44 8.62
CA PRO A 81 -11.62 -10.36 8.27
C PRO A 81 -12.25 -10.02 6.90
N PRO A 82 -12.39 -11.01 5.99
CA PRO A 82 -12.87 -10.73 4.64
C PRO A 82 -14.39 -10.55 4.62
N GLY A 83 -14.86 -9.41 4.12
CA GLY A 83 -16.27 -9.23 3.73
C GLY A 83 -16.70 -10.24 2.67
N ARG A 84 -17.91 -10.81 2.81
CA ARG A 84 -18.42 -11.90 1.96
C ARG A 84 -19.52 -11.43 1.03
N ARG A 85 -19.36 -11.71 -0.26
CA ARG A 85 -20.37 -11.56 -1.32
C ARG A 85 -20.42 -12.83 -2.16
N ARG A 86 -21.38 -12.91 -3.08
CA ARG A 86 -21.60 -14.05 -3.98
C ARG A 86 -21.27 -13.66 -5.42
N THR A 87 -20.76 -14.62 -6.18
CA THR A 87 -20.71 -14.55 -7.65
C THR A 87 -21.53 -15.70 -8.20
N TYR A 88 -22.54 -15.40 -9.00
CA TYR A 88 -23.28 -16.39 -9.78
C TYR A 88 -22.43 -16.85 -10.97
N ARG A 89 -22.36 -18.15 -11.19
CA ARG A 89 -21.54 -18.80 -12.23
C ARG A 89 -22.44 -19.67 -13.11
N ALA A 90 -21.88 -20.11 -14.23
CA ALA A 90 -22.57 -21.00 -15.17
C ALA A 90 -23.18 -22.23 -14.47
N HIS A 91 -24.30 -22.71 -15.03
CA HIS A 91 -25.05 -23.88 -14.54
C HIS A 91 -25.50 -23.77 -13.07
N GLY A 92 -25.91 -22.58 -12.62
CA GLY A 92 -26.51 -22.38 -11.30
C GLY A 92 -25.54 -22.44 -10.11
N ARG A 93 -24.23 -22.51 -10.35
CA ARG A 93 -23.21 -22.56 -9.28
C ARG A 93 -23.02 -21.19 -8.61
N ILE A 94 -22.80 -21.19 -7.29
CA ILE A 94 -22.47 -19.99 -6.52
C ILE A 94 -21.02 -20.06 -6.02
N GLY A 95 -20.22 -19.04 -6.34
CA GLY A 95 -18.84 -18.88 -5.87
C GLY A 95 -18.70 -17.80 -4.79
N LYS A 96 -17.59 -17.85 -4.04
CA LYS A 96 -17.21 -16.81 -3.07
C LYS A 96 -16.61 -15.60 -3.80
N TYR A 97 -17.14 -14.42 -3.52
CA TYR A 97 -16.51 -13.14 -3.89
C TYR A 97 -16.26 -12.34 -2.63
N ALA A 98 -15.00 -12.24 -2.22
CA ALA A 98 -14.66 -11.64 -0.94
C ALA A 98 -13.74 -10.45 -1.10
N SER A 99 -13.98 -9.41 -0.31
CA SER A 99 -12.99 -8.34 -0.12
C SER A 99 -11.85 -8.88 0.74
N GLN A 100 -10.64 -8.34 0.54
CA GLN A 100 -9.47 -8.64 1.37
C GLN A 100 -8.99 -7.33 2.03
N PRO A 101 -9.63 -6.90 3.12
CA PRO A 101 -9.19 -5.72 3.86
C PRO A 101 -7.89 -6.00 4.63
N ALA A 102 -7.25 -4.93 5.11
CA ALA A 102 -6.01 -5.01 5.87
C ALA A 102 -6.03 -4.06 7.08
N HIS A 103 -5.35 -4.46 8.15
CA HIS A 103 -4.99 -3.60 9.26
C HIS A 103 -3.57 -3.09 9.03
N ILE A 104 -3.38 -1.77 9.15
CA ILE A 104 -2.08 -1.12 8.95
C ILE A 104 -1.73 -0.41 10.25
N GLU A 105 -0.50 -0.64 10.71
CA GLU A 105 0.07 0.04 11.87
C GLU A 105 1.44 0.60 11.49
N LEU A 106 1.78 1.76 12.08
CA LEU A 106 3.03 2.45 11.82
C LEU A 106 3.47 3.25 13.04
N ILE A 107 4.78 3.35 13.23
CA ILE A 107 5.44 4.13 14.28
C ILE A 107 6.49 5.02 13.61
N LEU A 108 6.45 6.31 13.95
CA LEU A 108 7.37 7.37 13.48
C LEU A 108 8.40 7.75 14.53
#